data_AF-A0A2K6UIP4-F1
#
_entry.id   AF-A0A2K6UIP4-F1
#
_cell.length_a   1.000
_cell.length_b   1.000
_cell.length_c   1.000
_cell.angle_alpha   90.00
_cell.angle_beta   90.00
_cell.angle_gamma   90.00
#
_symmetry.space_group_name_H-M   'P 1'
#
loop_
_entity.id
_entity.type
_entity.pdbx_description
1 polymer ?
#
loop_
_entity_poly.entity_id
_entity_poly.type
_entity_poly.pdbx_seq_one_letter_code
_entity_poly.pdbx_strand_id
1 'polypeptide(L)'
;MAAPVRLSLLGVAGGWRRFERLWASSLGSRSLALAAAPSSSGSPWRLLGALCLQRPPLVSKPLTPLQEEMASLLQQIEIEKSLYSDHELRALDESRRLEKKKADLYDDEDEQDILLVQDLEDRWEQRFVQFKPGARVTARRKGKGYLGFQIKDRCLASCFVF
;
A
#
# COMPACT_ATOMS: atom_id res chain seq x y z
N MET A 1 -31.62 -55.29 -24.59
CA MET A 1 -31.47 -54.98 -26.02
C MET A 1 -30.16 -54.21 -26.19
N ALA A 2 -29.09 -54.94 -26.47
CA ALA A 2 -27.77 -54.40 -26.77
C ALA A 2 -27.59 -54.41 -28.29
N ALA A 3 -27.07 -53.33 -28.86
CA ALA A 3 -26.39 -53.34 -30.15
C ALA A 3 -25.36 -52.20 -30.21
N PRO A 4 -24.21 -52.37 -30.89
CA PRO A 4 -22.98 -51.65 -30.57
C PRO A 4 -22.36 -50.90 -31.78
N VAL A 5 -21.15 -50.35 -31.55
CA VAL A 5 -20.09 -49.97 -32.53
C VAL A 5 -20.37 -48.68 -33.37
N ARG A 6 -19.46 -47.73 -33.67
CA ARG A 6 -17.99 -47.70 -33.80
C ARG A 6 -17.38 -46.35 -33.40
N LEU A 7 -16.22 -46.46 -32.75
CA LEU A 7 -15.21 -45.42 -32.56
C LEU A 7 -14.51 -45.13 -33.89
N SER A 8 -14.24 -43.87 -34.20
CA SER A 8 -13.25 -43.46 -35.20
C SER A 8 -12.41 -42.32 -34.66
N LEU A 9 -11.19 -42.66 -34.26
CA LEU A 9 -10.09 -41.73 -34.01
C LEU A 9 -9.48 -41.35 -35.36
N LEU A 10 -9.46 -40.06 -35.69
CA LEU A 10 -8.48 -39.51 -36.62
C LEU A 10 -7.71 -38.40 -35.90
N GLY A 11 -6.44 -38.72 -35.62
CA GLY A 11 -5.45 -37.74 -35.26
C GLY A 11 -5.09 -36.89 -36.48
N VAL A 12 -4.96 -35.59 -36.26
CA VAL A 12 -4.20 -34.70 -37.13
C VAL A 12 -3.01 -34.23 -36.32
N ALA A 13 -1.87 -34.84 -36.64
CA ALA A 13 -0.56 -34.34 -36.27
C ALA A 13 -0.23 -33.13 -37.16
N GLY A 14 0.37 -32.10 -36.57
CA GLY A 14 1.12 -31.10 -37.32
C GLY A 14 0.95 -29.67 -36.83
N GLY A 15 2.04 -29.10 -36.30
CA GLY A 15 2.30 -27.67 -36.54
C GLY A 15 2.35 -26.72 -35.35
N TRP A 16 2.80 -27.14 -34.16
CA TRP A 16 3.30 -26.19 -33.16
C TRP A 16 4.64 -25.58 -33.60
N ARG A 17 4.61 -24.58 -34.49
CA ARG A 17 5.70 -23.60 -34.66
C ARG A 17 5.14 -22.33 -35.32
N ARG A 18 4.64 -21.37 -34.54
CA ARG A 18 4.58 -19.94 -34.96
C ARG A 18 4.23 -18.92 -33.86
N PHE A 19 4.63 -19.16 -32.60
CA PHE A 19 4.38 -18.19 -31.51
C PHE A 19 5.61 -17.39 -31.03
N GLU A 20 6.66 -17.31 -31.83
CA GLU A 20 7.81 -16.45 -31.52
C GLU A 20 8.26 -15.75 -32.79
N ARG A 21 7.91 -14.46 -32.91
CA ARG A 21 8.59 -13.40 -33.69
C ARG A 21 7.63 -12.26 -34.07
N LEU A 22 7.02 -11.58 -33.09
CA LEU A 22 6.47 -10.23 -33.31
C LEU A 22 6.65 -9.31 -32.09
N TRP A 23 7.70 -9.52 -31.30
CA TRP A 23 8.13 -8.58 -30.25
C TRP A 23 9.51 -8.00 -30.60
N ALA A 24 9.51 -7.15 -31.61
CA ALA A 24 10.57 -6.17 -31.85
C ALA A 24 10.03 -5.14 -32.86
N SER A 25 9.10 -4.30 -32.41
CA SER A 25 8.87 -3.04 -33.10
C SER A 25 8.99 -1.93 -32.06
N SER A 26 9.93 -1.04 -32.36
CA SER A 26 10.33 0.11 -31.57
C SER A 26 9.15 0.82 -30.94
N LEU A 27 9.29 1.16 -29.65
CA LEU A 27 8.50 2.21 -29.00
C LEU A 27 8.85 3.56 -29.64
N GLY A 28 8.33 3.77 -30.85
CA GLY A 28 8.28 5.07 -31.49
C GLY A 28 7.29 5.92 -30.70
N SER A 29 7.78 7.01 -30.13
CA SER A 29 6.97 8.05 -29.50
C SER A 29 5.93 8.54 -30.52
N ARG A 30 4.70 8.03 -30.42
CA ARG A 30 3.57 8.52 -31.22
C ARG A 30 3.12 9.82 -30.59
N SER A 31 3.65 10.94 -31.08
CA SER A 31 3.05 12.24 -30.87
C SER A 31 1.64 12.22 -31.47
N LEU A 32 0.61 12.33 -30.63
CA LEU A 32 -0.76 12.57 -31.07
C LEU A 32 -0.88 14.03 -31.52
N ALA A 33 -0.26 14.37 -32.65
CA ALA A 33 -0.59 15.61 -33.35
C ALA A 33 -1.90 15.37 -34.11
N LEU A 34 -3.03 15.59 -33.43
CA LEU A 34 -4.34 15.62 -34.07
C LEU A 34 -4.40 16.88 -34.95
N ALA A 35 -3.96 16.77 -36.20
CA ALA A 35 -4.23 17.79 -37.20
C ALA A 35 -5.75 17.80 -37.43
N ALA A 36 -6.43 18.76 -36.80
CA ALA A 36 -7.86 18.97 -36.98
C ALA A 36 -8.14 19.30 -38.45
N ALA A 37 -8.69 18.34 -39.20
CA ALA A 37 -9.23 18.60 -40.52
C ALA A 37 -10.35 19.63 -40.40
N PRO A 38 -10.42 20.67 -41.26
CA PRO A 38 -11.58 21.55 -41.29
C PRO A 38 -12.78 20.72 -41.78
N SER A 39 -13.69 20.38 -40.88
CA SER A 39 -14.96 19.76 -41.25
C SER A 39 -15.81 20.79 -41.99
N SER A 40 -15.76 20.78 -43.32
CA SER A 40 -16.58 21.61 -44.21
C SER A 40 -18.04 21.15 -44.29
N SER A 41 -18.62 20.70 -43.18
CA SER A 41 -20.05 20.39 -43.07
C SER A 41 -20.66 20.96 -41.79
N GLY A 42 -21.27 22.15 -41.94
CA GLY A 42 -22.63 22.40 -41.44
C GLY A 42 -22.86 22.93 -40.03
N SER A 43 -21.87 23.06 -39.13
CA SER A 43 -22.12 23.63 -37.79
C SER A 43 -21.12 24.72 -37.40
N PRO A 44 -21.56 25.86 -36.82
CA PRO A 44 -20.68 26.96 -36.39
C PRO A 44 -19.82 26.62 -35.16
N TRP A 45 -19.95 25.42 -34.60
CA TRP A 45 -19.28 25.00 -33.38
C TRP A 45 -18.12 24.05 -33.67
N ARG A 46 -16.97 24.36 -33.08
CA ARG A 46 -15.76 23.53 -33.16
C ARG A 46 -15.80 22.43 -32.12
N LEU A 47 -15.73 21.18 -32.54
CA LEU A 47 -15.58 20.04 -31.64
C LEU A 47 -14.14 19.98 -31.11
N LEU A 48 -14.00 20.02 -29.79
CA LEU A 48 -12.72 19.90 -29.09
C LEU A 48 -12.81 18.74 -28.09
N GLY A 49 -11.83 17.84 -28.11
CA GLY A 49 -11.66 16.82 -27.09
C GLY A 49 -10.69 17.32 -26.02
N ALA A 50 -11.20 17.58 -24.82
CA ALA A 50 -10.37 17.90 -23.66
C ALA A 50 -10.10 16.65 -22.82
N LEU A 51 -8.95 16.61 -22.15
CA LEU A 51 -8.55 15.51 -21.28
C LEU A 51 -8.08 16.08 -19.94
N CYS A 52 -8.72 15.66 -18.86
CA CYS A 52 -8.32 16.02 -17.50
C CYS A 52 -7.51 14.88 -16.88
N LEU A 53 -6.19 15.01 -16.81
CA LEU A 53 -5.33 14.04 -16.13
C LEU A 53 -5.38 14.28 -14.63
N GLN A 54 -5.78 13.27 -13.87
CA GLN A 54 -5.82 13.34 -12.40
C GLN A 54 -4.69 12.51 -11.79
N ARG A 55 -4.03 13.05 -10.76
CA ARG A 55 -3.15 12.31 -9.86
C ARG A 55 -3.87 12.05 -8.53
N PRO A 56 -3.94 10.79 -8.06
CA PRO A 56 -4.52 10.48 -6.76
C PRO A 56 -3.63 10.99 -5.61
N PRO A 57 -4.19 11.16 -4.40
CA PRO A 57 -3.42 11.50 -3.21
C PRO A 57 -2.42 10.38 -2.88
N LEU A 58 -1.20 10.75 -2.53
CA LEU A 58 -0.17 9.81 -2.08
C LEU A 58 -0.08 9.70 -0.56
N VAL A 59 -0.60 10.69 0.17
CA VAL A 59 -0.57 10.75 1.63
C VAL A 59 -1.99 10.86 2.15
N SER A 60 -2.28 10.21 3.28
CA SER A 60 -3.57 10.34 3.95
C SER A 60 -3.83 11.78 4.40
N LYS A 61 -5.11 12.15 4.45
CA LYS A 61 -5.50 13.46 5.00
C LYS A 61 -5.23 13.48 6.50
N PRO A 62 -4.82 14.62 7.07
CA PRO A 62 -4.76 14.75 8.52
C PRO A 62 -6.16 14.58 9.11
N LEU A 63 -6.22 13.97 10.29
CA LEU A 63 -7.48 13.81 11.02
C LEU A 63 -7.95 15.15 11.57
N THR A 64 -9.26 15.32 11.69
CA THR A 64 -9.84 16.45 12.43
C THR A 64 -9.76 16.17 13.94
N PRO A 65 -9.77 17.19 14.82
CA PRO A 65 -9.67 16.96 16.27
C PRO A 65 -10.77 16.01 16.80
N LEU A 66 -12.00 16.16 16.29
CA LEU A 66 -13.09 15.25 16.61
C LEU A 66 -12.83 13.80 16.14
N GLN A 67 -12.18 13.61 14.99
CA GLN A 67 -11.80 12.28 14.52
C GLN A 67 -10.68 11.67 15.36
N GLU A 68 -9.78 12.48 15.90
CA GLU A 68 -8.73 12.01 16.82
C GLU A 68 -9.34 11.54 18.15
N GLU A 69 -10.28 12.31 18.71
CA GLU A 69 -11.06 11.92 19.91
C GLU A 69 -11.87 10.64 19.67
N MET A 70 -12.50 10.52 18.50
CA MET A 70 -13.23 9.30 18.15
C MET A 70 -12.28 8.11 17.96
N ALA A 71 -11.11 8.31 17.36
CA ALA A 71 -10.12 7.25 17.16
C ALA A 71 -9.57 6.74 18.50
N SER A 72 -9.29 7.64 19.45
CA SER A 72 -8.84 7.24 20.79
C SER A 72 -9.92 6.47 21.55
N LEU A 73 -11.18 6.91 21.47
CA LEU A 73 -12.31 6.20 22.08
C LEU A 73 -12.53 4.82 21.45
N LEU A 74 -12.45 4.70 20.13
CA LEU A 74 -12.58 3.40 19.46
C LEU A 74 -11.43 2.45 19.82
N GLN A 75 -10.20 2.98 19.94
CA GLN A 75 -9.06 2.19 20.37
C GLN A 75 -9.21 1.69 21.81
N GLN A 76 -9.75 2.51 22.72
CA GLN A 76 -10.07 2.08 24.09
C GLN A 76 -11.11 0.97 24.09
N ILE A 77 -12.20 1.13 23.35
CA ILE A 77 -13.25 0.11 23.24
C ILE A 77 -12.71 -1.19 22.64
N GLU A 78 -11.79 -1.10 21.67
CA GLU A 78 -11.15 -2.27 21.07
C GLU A 78 -10.33 -3.04 22.10
N ILE A 79 -9.50 -2.36 22.88
CA ILE A 79 -8.68 -2.97 23.94
C ILE A 79 -9.55 -3.59 25.04
N GLU A 80 -10.59 -2.88 25.49
CA GLU A 80 -11.49 -3.37 26.54
C GLU A 80 -12.28 -4.61 26.12
N LYS A 81 -12.57 -4.76 24.83
CA LYS A 81 -13.34 -5.87 24.27
C LYS A 81 -12.47 -6.97 23.66
N SER A 82 -11.17 -6.74 23.52
CA SER A 82 -10.25 -7.73 22.99
C SER A 82 -9.86 -8.77 24.03
N LEU A 83 -9.47 -9.95 23.55
CA LEU A 83 -8.82 -10.96 24.38
C LEU A 83 -7.33 -10.64 24.53
N TYR A 84 -6.70 -11.22 25.55
CA TYR A 84 -5.25 -11.11 25.72
C TYR A 84 -4.51 -11.64 24.50
N SER A 85 -3.55 -10.83 24.04
CA SER A 85 -2.63 -11.21 22.97
C SER A 85 -1.50 -12.09 23.51
N ASP A 86 -0.86 -12.87 22.62
CA ASP A 86 0.28 -13.73 22.99
C ASP A 86 1.42 -12.93 23.65
N HIS A 87 1.61 -11.68 23.23
CA HIS A 87 2.60 -10.77 23.80
C HIS A 87 2.29 -10.41 25.26
N GLU A 88 1.03 -10.08 25.56
CA GLU A 88 0.59 -9.76 26.92
C GLU A 88 0.63 -10.98 27.83
N LEU A 89 0.24 -12.16 27.32
CA LEU A 89 0.33 -13.42 28.08
C LEU A 89 1.78 -13.72 28.46
N ARG A 90 2.70 -13.60 27.51
CA ARG A 90 4.13 -13.78 27.76
C ARG A 90 4.66 -12.78 28.80
N ALA A 91 4.29 -11.50 28.68
CA ALA A 91 4.70 -10.48 29.64
C ALA A 91 4.23 -10.78 31.07
N LEU A 92 2.98 -11.26 31.23
CA LEU A 92 2.41 -11.64 32.52
C LEU A 92 3.08 -12.88 33.12
N ASP A 93 3.42 -13.87 32.29
CA ASP A 93 4.10 -15.08 32.76
C ASP A 93 5.55 -14.78 33.17
N GLU A 94 6.26 -13.94 32.41
CA GLU A 94 7.60 -13.45 32.76
C GLU A 94 7.57 -12.64 34.07
N SER A 95 6.60 -11.72 34.25
CA SER A 95 6.50 -10.93 35.49
C SER A 95 6.26 -11.81 36.70
N ARG A 96 5.36 -12.80 36.60
CA ARG A 96 5.10 -13.79 37.66
C ARG A 96 6.33 -14.62 38.00
N ARG A 97 7.11 -15.04 36.99
CA ARG A 97 8.37 -15.77 37.22
C ARG A 97 9.41 -14.88 37.92
N LEU A 98 9.55 -13.63 37.51
CA LEU A 98 10.47 -12.68 38.14
C LEU A 98 10.05 -12.34 39.57
N GLU A 99 8.76 -12.21 39.86
CA GLU A 99 8.26 -12.00 41.23
C GLU A 99 8.56 -13.19 42.14
N LYS A 100 8.35 -14.42 41.65
CA LYS A 100 8.71 -15.64 42.39
C LYS A 100 10.21 -15.72 42.66
N LYS A 101 11.06 -15.49 41.64
CA LYS A 101 12.53 -15.44 41.81
C LYS A 101 13.00 -14.35 42.78
N LYS A 102 12.25 -13.25 42.91
CA LYS A 102 12.55 -12.19 43.88
C LYS A 102 12.12 -12.55 45.30
N ALA A 103 11.04 -13.32 45.46
CA ALA A 103 10.49 -13.72 46.75
C ALA A 103 11.15 -14.99 47.31
N ASP A 104 11.47 -15.94 46.44
CA ASP A 104 12.12 -17.20 46.76
C ASP A 104 13.60 -17.10 46.39
N LEU A 105 14.50 -17.26 47.37
CA LEU A 105 15.96 -17.43 47.16
C LEU A 105 16.32 -18.79 46.52
N TYR A 106 15.39 -19.43 45.80
CA TYR A 106 15.58 -20.73 45.18
C TYR A 106 15.85 -20.57 43.68
N ASP A 107 17.10 -20.84 43.31
CA ASP A 107 17.58 -21.06 41.94
C ASP A 107 16.98 -22.37 41.41
N ASP A 108 15.79 -22.32 40.83
CA ASP A 108 15.36 -23.36 39.89
C ASP A 108 15.87 -22.99 38.49
N GLU A 109 16.71 -23.89 37.96
CA GLU A 109 17.53 -23.81 36.74
C GLU A 109 16.71 -23.79 35.41
N ASP A 110 15.70 -22.93 35.30
CA ASP A 110 14.94 -22.72 34.07
C ASP A 110 15.17 -21.31 33.51
N GLU A 111 16.43 -20.96 33.26
CA GLU A 111 16.84 -19.77 32.51
C GLU A 111 16.76 -20.01 31.00
N GLN A 112 15.57 -20.23 30.46
CA GLN A 112 15.42 -20.54 29.03
C GLN A 112 14.86 -19.40 28.17
N ASP A 113 14.69 -18.19 28.72
CA ASP A 113 14.35 -17.02 27.92
C ASP A 113 15.47 -15.97 27.99
N ILE A 114 16.27 -15.93 26.93
CA ILE A 114 17.44 -15.03 26.80
C ILE A 114 16.98 -13.57 26.66
N LEU A 115 15.72 -13.35 26.25
CA LEU A 115 15.17 -12.03 25.94
C LEU A 115 13.85 -11.84 26.67
N LEU A 116 13.81 -10.83 27.55
CA LEU A 116 12.57 -10.41 28.19
C LEU A 116 11.69 -9.67 27.17
N VAL A 117 10.38 -9.66 27.39
CA VAL A 117 9.44 -8.85 26.60
C VAL A 117 9.84 -7.37 26.61
N GLN A 118 10.27 -6.86 27.77
CA GLN A 118 10.74 -5.47 27.90
C GLN A 118 11.95 -5.17 27.01
N ASP A 119 12.90 -6.10 26.90
CA ASP A 119 14.06 -5.93 26.00
C ASP A 119 13.64 -5.86 24.53
N LEU A 120 12.55 -6.53 24.16
CA LEU A 120 12.00 -6.48 22.80
C LEU A 120 11.33 -5.14 22.52
N GLU A 121 10.55 -4.61 23.47
CA GLU A 121 9.93 -3.29 23.40
C GLU A 121 11.01 -2.20 23.23
N ASP A 122 12.05 -2.22 24.07
CA ASP A 122 13.17 -1.29 24.00
C ASP A 122 13.87 -1.34 22.62
N ARG A 123 14.07 -2.53 22.06
CA ARG A 123 14.66 -2.70 20.72
C ARG A 123 13.76 -2.11 19.64
N TRP A 124 12.44 -2.25 19.77
CA TRP A 124 11.49 -1.66 18.82
C TRP A 124 11.50 -0.13 18.91
N GLU A 125 11.54 0.43 20.12
CA GLU A 125 11.66 1.88 20.33
C GLU A 125 12.97 2.44 19.76
N GLN A 126 14.09 1.77 20.01
CA GLN A 126 15.39 2.16 19.47
C GLN A 126 15.38 2.20 17.93
N ARG A 127 14.80 1.18 17.29
CA ARG A 127 14.65 1.15 15.82
C ARG A 127 13.75 2.27 15.32
N PHE A 128 12.67 2.56 16.03
CA PHE A 128 11.74 3.63 15.68
C PHE A 128 12.41 5.01 15.75
N VAL A 129 13.18 5.28 16.81
CA VAL A 129 13.91 6.54 16.97
C VAL A 129 15.02 6.71 15.93
N GLN A 130 15.71 5.63 15.57
CA GLN A 130 16.73 5.65 14.52
C GLN A 130 16.14 5.92 13.13
N PHE A 131 14.89 5.51 12.91
CA PHE A 131 14.20 5.70 11.64
C PHE A 131 13.66 7.12 11.48
N LYS A 132 14.14 7.84 10.47
CA LYS A 132 13.63 9.18 10.11
C LYS A 132 12.53 9.05 9.05
N PRO A 133 11.24 9.19 9.40
CA PRO A 133 10.17 9.10 8.41
C PRO A 133 10.26 10.25 7.40
N GLY A 134 9.85 9.96 6.15
CA GLY A 134 9.79 10.96 5.09
C GLY A 134 8.85 12.11 5.42
N ALA A 135 9.25 13.34 5.08
CA ALA A 135 8.47 14.53 5.40
C ALA A 135 7.11 14.53 4.67
N ARG A 136 6.01 14.44 5.44
CA ARG A 136 4.63 14.55 4.91
C ARG A 136 4.33 15.94 4.34
N VAL A 137 4.99 16.98 4.86
CA VAL A 137 4.90 18.36 4.37
C VAL A 137 6.17 18.68 3.60
N THR A 138 6.08 18.71 2.27
CA THR A 138 7.19 19.16 1.43
C THR A 138 7.42 20.66 1.66
N ALA A 139 8.69 21.09 1.78
CA ALA A 139 9.11 22.49 2.04
C ALA A 139 8.46 23.52 1.09
N ARG A 140 8.04 23.06 -0.08
CA ARG A 140 7.36 23.78 -1.14
C ARG A 140 5.99 24.36 -0.77
N ARG A 141 5.34 23.88 0.30
CA ARG A 141 4.09 24.49 0.83
C ARG A 141 4.34 25.85 1.51
N LYS A 142 5.55 26.13 1.99
CA LYS A 142 5.88 27.37 2.74
C LYS A 142 6.19 28.59 1.85
N GLY A 143 6.44 28.39 0.56
CA GLY A 143 6.74 29.49 -0.37
C GLY A 143 5.47 30.18 -0.89
N LYS A 144 5.29 31.47 -0.57
CA LYS A 144 4.32 32.37 -1.21
C LYS A 144 4.80 32.70 -2.64
N GLY A 145 4.69 31.74 -3.54
CA GLY A 145 5.14 31.89 -4.92
C GLY A 145 4.17 31.23 -5.89
N TYR A 146 3.61 32.05 -6.78
CA TYR A 146 2.98 31.67 -8.05
C TYR A 146 4.06 31.09 -8.98
N LEU A 147 4.63 29.96 -8.60
CA LEU A 147 5.58 29.23 -9.42
C LEU A 147 4.95 27.91 -9.82
N GLY A 148 4.37 27.97 -11.02
CA GLY A 148 4.45 26.91 -12.01
C GLY A 148 3.74 25.60 -11.67
N PHE A 149 2.81 25.27 -12.55
CA PHE A 149 2.23 23.96 -12.82
C PHE A 149 3.23 22.78 -12.96
N GLN A 150 4.53 23.10 -13.00
CA GLN A 150 5.63 22.21 -13.34
C GLN A 150 6.15 21.34 -12.19
N ILE A 151 5.57 21.42 -10.99
CA ILE A 151 6.09 20.63 -9.87
C ILE A 151 5.04 19.67 -9.32
N LYS A 152 5.28 18.40 -9.67
CA LYS A 152 4.48 17.25 -9.29
C LYS A 152 4.44 17.10 -7.77
N ASP A 153 5.47 17.46 -7.01
CA ASP A 153 5.51 17.17 -5.55
C ASP A 153 4.78 18.19 -4.64
N ARG A 154 3.88 18.99 -5.22
CA ARG A 154 3.04 19.94 -4.46
C ARG A 154 1.74 19.25 -4.03
N CYS A 155 1.39 19.34 -2.75
CA CYS A 155 0.15 18.85 -2.15
C CYS A 155 -0.14 17.35 -2.34
N LEU A 156 0.51 16.49 -1.53
CA LEU A 156 0.38 15.03 -1.61
C LEU A 156 -0.95 14.47 -1.07
N ALA A 157 -1.73 15.26 -0.32
CA ALA A 157 -2.94 14.82 0.38
C ALA A 157 -4.24 15.03 -0.42
N SER A 158 -4.17 15.55 -1.64
CA SER A 158 -5.35 15.87 -2.47
C SER A 158 -5.15 15.42 -3.90
N CYS A 159 -6.25 15.09 -4.58
CA CYS A 159 -6.20 14.86 -6.02
C CYS A 159 -5.76 16.14 -6.73
N PHE A 160 -4.78 16.02 -7.62
CA PHE A 160 -4.31 17.13 -8.43
C PHE A 160 -4.71 16.88 -9.89
N VAL A 161 -5.26 17.89 -10.55
CA VAL A 161 -5.62 17.84 -11.97
C VAL A 161 -4.58 18.63 -12.76
N PHE A 162 -4.02 18.02 -13.80
CA PHE A 162 -3.12 18.65 -14.77
C PHE A 162 -3.87 19.26 -15.96
#